data_AF-A0A3D6DSR6-F1
#
_entry.id   AF-A0A3D6DSR6-F1
#
_cell.length_a   1.000
_cell.length_b   1.000
_cell.length_c   1.000
_cell.angle_alpha   90.00
_cell.angle_beta   90.00
_cell.angle_gamma   90.00
#
_symmetry.space_group_name_H-M   'P 1'
#
loop_
_entity.id
_entity.type
_entity.pdbx_description
1 polymer ?
#
loop_
_entity_poly.entity_id
_entity_poly.type
_entity_poly.pdbx_seq_one_letter_code
_entity_poly.pdbx_strand_id
1 'polypeptide(L)'
;STCAAVYKAIRLGQPLVERIVTINGAAVAEPGNIFAPLGCLVDDLLAYCGLKEVPARLILGGPMMGTLLLHGRVPLVKGASGILAFTAAEAAVPEAGPCIRCGSCTRACPMGLLPLEMAAHIRAGDLDGAVGYSLSDCISCGCCAYVCPSHIPLVQYFSHARGELSARERARLRTEAGKRLAEARLARLERDAREKAEVAARRKAERTAAKARSGTVKPEEETT
;
A
#
# COMPACT_ATOMS: atom_id res chain seq x y z
N SER A 1 -22.92 -5.83 12.81
CA SER A 1 -22.60 -4.39 12.87
C SER A 1 -22.95 -3.65 11.57
N THR A 2 -22.53 -4.13 10.39
CA THR A 2 -22.81 -3.44 9.10
C THR A 2 -24.30 -3.25 8.82
N CYS A 3 -25.14 -4.28 8.96
CA CYS A 3 -26.59 -4.14 8.73
C CYS A 3 -27.23 -3.13 9.69
N ALA A 4 -26.80 -3.09 10.96
CA ALA A 4 -27.29 -2.12 11.94
C ALA A 4 -26.91 -0.67 11.56
N ALA A 5 -25.68 -0.46 11.06
CA ALA A 5 -25.26 0.85 10.56
C ALA A 5 -26.06 1.29 9.31
N VAL A 6 -26.33 0.37 8.39
CA VAL A 6 -27.18 0.65 7.21
C VAL A 6 -28.60 1.03 7.63
N TYR A 7 -29.17 0.33 8.61
CA TYR A 7 -30.47 0.68 9.17
C TYR A 7 -30.46 2.09 9.79
N LYS A 8 -29.49 2.41 10.65
CA LYS A 8 -29.36 3.74 11.27
C LYS A 8 -29.24 4.85 10.21
N ALA A 9 -28.47 4.62 9.16
CA ALA A 9 -28.30 5.58 8.08
C ALA A 9 -29.60 5.81 7.28
N ILE A 10 -30.27 4.74 6.85
CA ILE A 10 -31.44 4.85 5.97
C ILE A 10 -32.71 5.23 6.73
N ARG A 11 -32.93 4.64 7.91
CA ARG A 11 -34.18 4.83 8.67
C ARG A 11 -34.13 5.98 9.66
N LEU A 12 -32.97 6.25 10.26
CA LEU A 12 -32.82 7.28 11.29
C LEU A 12 -32.07 8.52 10.80
N GLY A 13 -31.57 8.52 9.56
CA GLY A 13 -30.76 9.62 9.01
C GLY A 13 -29.42 9.82 9.73
N GLN A 14 -28.97 8.83 10.51
CA GLN A 14 -27.77 8.94 11.33
C GLN A 14 -26.54 8.48 10.55
N PRO A 15 -25.53 9.34 10.34
CA PRO A 15 -24.27 8.89 9.75
C PRO A 15 -23.55 7.92 10.69
N LEU A 16 -22.56 7.20 10.16
CA LEU A 16 -21.75 6.29 10.97
C LEU A 16 -20.83 7.10 11.89
N VAL A 17 -21.31 7.40 13.09
CA VAL A 17 -20.57 8.15 14.13
C VAL A 17 -19.92 7.23 15.17
N GLU A 18 -20.45 6.03 15.34
CA GLU A 18 -20.00 5.05 16.32
C GLU A 18 -20.04 3.63 15.75
N ARG A 19 -19.29 2.72 16.35
CA ARG A 19 -19.30 1.30 15.99
C ARG A 19 -19.16 0.44 17.23
N ILE A 20 -19.73 -0.77 17.17
CA ILE A 20 -19.46 -1.82 18.16
C ILE A 20 -18.03 -2.33 17.92
N VAL A 21 -17.21 -2.25 18.96
CA VAL A 21 -15.82 -2.71 18.99
C VAL A 21 -15.66 -3.71 20.11
N THR A 22 -15.03 -4.84 19.82
CA THR A 22 -14.68 -5.84 20.84
C THR A 22 -13.32 -5.53 21.44
N ILE A 23 -13.26 -5.30 22.75
CA ILE A 23 -12.01 -5.14 23.49
C ILE A 23 -11.73 -6.43 24.26
N ASN A 24 -10.59 -7.07 24.00
CA ASN A 24 -10.24 -8.36 24.58
C ASN A 24 -8.72 -8.54 24.73
N GLY A 25 -8.30 -9.64 25.34
CA GLY A 25 -6.91 -10.00 25.66
C GLY A 25 -6.68 -10.03 27.17
N ALA A 26 -5.71 -10.82 27.64
CA ALA A 26 -5.52 -11.02 29.07
C ALA A 26 -5.02 -9.76 29.80
N ALA A 27 -4.48 -8.77 29.09
CA ALA A 27 -4.06 -7.49 29.66
C ALA A 27 -5.26 -6.57 30.01
N VAL A 28 -6.47 -6.86 29.52
CA VAL A 28 -7.67 -6.05 29.76
C VAL A 28 -8.35 -6.45 31.08
N ALA A 29 -8.77 -5.46 31.88
CA ALA A 29 -9.50 -5.67 33.12
C ALA A 29 -10.91 -6.21 32.85
N GLU A 30 -11.69 -5.45 32.08
CA GLU A 30 -13.08 -5.77 31.74
C GLU A 30 -13.24 -5.97 30.21
N PRO A 31 -13.00 -7.18 29.69
CA PRO A 31 -13.18 -7.46 28.27
C PRO A 31 -14.67 -7.44 27.90
N GLY A 32 -14.99 -6.90 26.72
CA GLY A 32 -16.38 -6.75 26.32
C GLY A 32 -16.57 -6.08 24.96
N ASN A 33 -17.84 -5.98 24.55
CA ASN A 33 -18.24 -5.25 23.36
C ASN A 33 -18.77 -3.88 23.77
N ILE A 34 -18.18 -2.82 23.25
CA ILE A 34 -18.57 -1.44 23.56
C ILE A 34 -18.96 -0.68 22.29
N PHE A 35 -19.81 0.34 22.44
CA PHE A 35 -20.01 1.34 21.39
C PHE A 35 -18.92 2.39 21.54
N ALA A 36 -18.08 2.53 20.51
CA ALA A 36 -16.98 3.48 20.48
C ALA A 36 -17.21 4.51 19.35
N PRO A 37 -17.05 5.82 19.63
CA PRO A 37 -17.05 6.85 18.60
C PRO A 37 -15.92 6.63 17.60
N LEU A 38 -16.18 6.86 16.31
CA LEU A 38 -15.11 6.89 15.33
C LEU A 38 -14.16 8.06 15.60
N GLY A 39 -12.86 7.81 15.47
CA GLY A 39 -11.82 8.78 15.80
C GLY A 39 -11.32 8.74 17.25
N CYS A 40 -12.05 8.06 18.17
CA CYS A 40 -11.58 7.85 19.55
C CYS A 40 -10.24 7.11 19.56
N LEU A 41 -9.31 7.49 20.44
CA LEU A 41 -8.01 6.83 20.51
C LEU A 41 -8.13 5.46 21.16
N VAL A 42 -7.29 4.52 20.71
CA VAL A 42 -7.22 3.19 21.31
C VAL A 42 -6.84 3.27 22.80
N ASP A 43 -5.95 4.19 23.18
CA ASP A 43 -5.59 4.43 24.60
C ASP A 43 -6.80 4.82 25.45
N ASP A 44 -7.70 5.68 24.96
CA ASP A 44 -8.89 6.12 25.69
C ASP A 44 -9.87 4.95 25.90
N LEU A 45 -10.01 4.10 24.89
CA LEU A 45 -10.86 2.91 24.96
C LEU A 45 -10.29 1.84 25.91
N LEU A 46 -8.97 1.67 25.93
CA LEU A 46 -8.31 0.77 26.88
C LEU A 46 -8.38 1.31 28.31
N ALA A 47 -8.27 2.63 28.50
CA ALA A 47 -8.47 3.27 29.79
C ALA A 47 -9.91 3.09 30.30
N TYR A 48 -10.90 3.18 29.41
CA TYR A 48 -12.31 2.94 29.73
C TYR A 48 -12.58 1.51 30.22
N CYS A 49 -12.00 0.49 29.56
CA CYS A 49 -12.14 -0.92 29.97
C CYS A 49 -11.20 -1.35 31.12
N GLY A 50 -10.23 -0.50 31.47
CA GLY A 50 -9.17 -0.80 32.42
C GLY A 50 -8.11 -1.77 31.87
N LEU A 51 -6.87 -1.57 32.28
CA LEU A 51 -5.75 -2.46 32.00
C LEU A 51 -5.26 -3.10 33.31
N LYS A 52 -5.07 -4.41 33.31
CA LYS A 52 -4.46 -5.17 34.42
C LYS A 52 -2.95 -4.98 34.46
N GLU A 53 -2.34 -4.94 33.28
CA GLU A 53 -0.91 -4.78 33.08
C GLU A 53 -0.61 -4.09 31.74
N VAL A 54 0.64 -3.71 31.53
CA VAL A 54 1.05 -3.09 30.25
C VAL A 54 1.05 -4.15 29.15
N PRO A 55 0.26 -3.98 28.08
CA PRO A 55 0.20 -4.98 27.02
C PRO A 55 1.51 -5.06 26.25
N ALA A 56 1.99 -6.29 26.02
CA ALA A 56 3.18 -6.54 25.22
C ALA A 56 2.90 -6.39 23.71
N ARG A 57 1.66 -6.65 23.28
CA ARG A 57 1.20 -6.43 21.90
C ARG A 57 -0.21 -5.87 21.88
N LEU A 58 -0.39 -4.86 21.04
CA LEU A 58 -1.69 -4.28 20.72
C LEU A 58 -2.03 -4.60 19.27
N ILE A 59 -3.23 -5.12 19.03
CA ILE A 59 -3.71 -5.42 17.68
C ILE A 59 -5.03 -4.69 17.44
N LEU A 60 -5.09 -3.90 16.37
CA LEU A 60 -6.31 -3.28 15.90
C LEU A 60 -7.00 -4.20 14.88
N GLY A 61 -8.23 -4.64 15.18
CA GLY A 61 -9.02 -5.53 14.35
C GLY A 61 -9.33 -6.85 15.05
N GLY A 62 -9.20 -7.96 14.32
CA GLY A 62 -9.38 -9.30 14.86
C GLY A 62 -8.06 -10.05 15.07
N PRO A 63 -8.08 -11.25 15.67
CA PRO A 63 -6.86 -12.01 15.96
C PRO A 63 -6.11 -12.47 14.70
N MET A 64 -6.84 -12.58 13.58
CA MET A 64 -6.33 -13.16 12.33
C MET A 64 -5.85 -12.11 11.33
N MET A 65 -6.66 -11.07 11.08
CA MET A 65 -6.39 -10.01 10.09
C MET A 65 -6.10 -8.64 10.74
N GLY A 66 -5.93 -8.62 12.07
CA GLY A 66 -5.65 -7.38 12.78
C GLY A 66 -4.25 -6.85 12.47
N THR A 67 -4.10 -5.54 12.61
CA THR A 67 -2.82 -4.84 12.43
C THR A 67 -2.14 -4.64 13.78
N LEU A 68 -0.86 -5.01 13.87
CA LEU A 68 -0.05 -4.72 15.05
C LEU A 68 0.12 -3.21 15.22
N LEU A 69 -0.24 -2.69 16.38
CA LEU A 69 -0.01 -1.30 16.76
C LEU A 69 1.29 -1.18 17.55
N LEU A 70 2.05 -0.11 17.26
CA LEU A 70 3.25 0.25 18.01
C LEU A 70 2.94 1.12 19.23
N HIS A 71 1.79 1.80 19.21
CA HIS A 71 1.29 2.65 20.29
C HIS A 71 -0.24 2.76 20.21
N GLY A 72 -0.93 3.09 21.30
CA GLY A 72 -2.39 3.24 21.32
C GLY A 72 -2.91 4.63 20.94
N ARG A 73 -2.03 5.59 20.63
CA ARG A 73 -2.38 6.90 20.02
C ARG A 73 -2.79 6.78 18.54
N VAL A 74 -3.66 5.83 18.24
CA VAL A 74 -4.19 5.56 16.90
C VAL A 74 -5.70 5.71 16.97
N PRO A 75 -6.32 6.47 16.07
CA PRO A 75 -7.77 6.65 16.07
C PRO A 75 -8.48 5.39 15.61
N LEU A 76 -9.64 5.13 16.21
CA LEU A 76 -10.54 4.09 15.77
C LEU A 76 -11.11 4.45 14.40
N VAL A 77 -10.91 3.57 13.43
CA VAL A 77 -11.40 3.72 12.05
C VAL A 77 -12.60 2.83 11.77
N LYS A 78 -13.36 3.14 10.71
CA LYS A 78 -14.53 2.35 10.27
C LYS A 78 -14.26 0.84 10.13
N GLY A 79 -13.04 0.48 9.72
CA GLY A 79 -12.61 -0.91 9.51
C GLY A 79 -12.24 -1.65 10.80
N ALA A 80 -12.11 -0.96 11.94
CA ALA A 80 -11.74 -1.59 13.19
C ALA A 80 -12.94 -2.35 13.78
N SER A 81 -12.80 -3.67 13.90
CA SER A 81 -13.79 -4.55 14.54
C SER A 81 -13.54 -4.75 16.03
N GLY A 82 -12.30 -4.60 16.46
CA GLY A 82 -11.86 -4.90 17.82
C GLY A 82 -10.50 -4.30 18.14
N ILE A 83 -10.13 -4.38 19.41
CA ILE A 83 -8.81 -4.05 19.95
C ILE A 83 -8.41 -5.24 20.83
N LEU A 84 -7.27 -5.85 20.53
CA LEU A 84 -6.74 -6.96 21.31
C LEU A 84 -5.47 -6.50 22.02
N ALA A 85 -5.45 -6.62 23.35
CA ALA A 85 -4.32 -6.27 24.20
C ALA A 85 -3.76 -7.54 24.86
N PHE A 86 -2.68 -8.07 24.28
CA PHE A 86 -2.08 -9.32 24.71
C PHE A 86 -0.95 -9.11 25.71
N THR A 87 -0.85 -10.03 26.66
CA THR A 87 0.26 -10.12 27.62
C THR A 87 1.50 -10.72 26.97
N ALA A 88 2.65 -10.66 27.64
CA ALA A 88 3.88 -11.27 27.11
C ALA A 88 3.74 -12.78 26.89
N ALA A 89 2.98 -13.46 27.75
CA ALA A 89 2.71 -14.90 27.65
C ALA A 89 1.85 -15.24 26.42
N GLU A 90 0.78 -14.48 26.17
CA GLU A 90 -0.08 -14.68 24.98
C GLU A 90 0.62 -14.29 23.68
N ALA A 91 1.52 -13.31 23.74
CA ALA A 91 2.30 -12.87 22.61
C ALA A 91 3.46 -13.81 22.26
N ALA A 92 3.81 -14.78 23.11
CA ALA A 92 4.92 -15.68 22.85
C ALA A 92 4.71 -16.46 21.53
N VAL A 93 5.67 -16.37 20.62
CA VAL A 93 5.65 -17.09 19.35
C VAL A 93 6.54 -18.31 19.51
N PRO A 94 6.01 -19.55 19.36
CA PRO A 94 6.84 -20.74 19.39
C PRO A 94 7.89 -20.73 18.27
N GLU A 95 9.03 -21.37 18.51
CA GLU A 95 10.05 -21.53 17.47
C GLU A 95 9.51 -22.39 16.32
N ALA A 96 9.84 -21.98 15.08
CA ALA A 96 9.42 -22.69 13.89
C ALA A 96 10.20 -24.00 13.74
N GLY A 97 9.49 -25.11 13.72
CA GLY A 97 10.04 -26.45 13.47
C GLY A 97 10.06 -26.83 11.99
N PRO A 98 10.63 -28.01 11.65
CA PRO A 98 10.61 -28.53 10.29
C PRO A 98 9.19 -28.91 9.86
N CYS A 99 8.88 -28.70 8.57
CA CYS A 99 7.59 -29.08 7.99
C CYS A 99 7.44 -30.60 7.91
N ILE A 100 6.39 -31.14 8.51
CA ILE A 100 6.05 -32.58 8.46
C ILE A 100 5.07 -32.95 7.33
N ARG A 101 4.75 -32.01 6.43
CA ARG A 101 3.86 -32.21 5.26
C ARG A 101 2.46 -32.79 5.60
N CYS A 102 1.87 -32.38 6.72
CA CYS A 102 0.56 -32.88 7.17
C CYS A 102 -0.67 -32.36 6.36
N GLY A 103 -0.48 -31.37 5.48
CA GLY A 103 -1.54 -30.80 4.63
C GLY A 103 -2.57 -29.93 5.36
N SER A 104 -2.43 -29.67 6.66
CA SER A 104 -3.41 -28.86 7.43
C SER A 104 -3.55 -27.43 6.90
N CYS A 105 -2.45 -26.83 6.42
CA CYS A 105 -2.45 -25.48 5.87
C CYS A 105 -3.33 -25.33 4.61
N THR A 106 -3.35 -26.35 3.74
CA THR A 106 -4.21 -26.38 2.55
C THR A 106 -5.67 -26.52 2.92
N ARG A 107 -6.00 -27.44 3.85
CA ARG A 107 -7.39 -27.66 4.30
C ARG A 107 -7.99 -26.44 5.02
N ALA A 108 -7.18 -25.69 5.75
CA ALA A 108 -7.63 -24.51 6.49
C ALA A 108 -7.67 -23.23 5.64
N CYS A 109 -7.19 -23.27 4.39
CA CYS A 109 -7.16 -22.07 3.54
C CYS A 109 -8.57 -21.74 3.04
N PRO A 110 -9.15 -20.57 3.39
CA PRO A 110 -10.49 -20.19 2.90
C PRO A 110 -10.51 -19.86 1.40
N MET A 111 -9.33 -19.59 0.81
CA MET A 111 -9.17 -19.30 -0.62
C MET A 111 -8.86 -20.55 -1.45
N GLY A 112 -8.70 -21.73 -0.83
CA GLY A 112 -8.35 -22.97 -1.54
C GLY A 112 -6.95 -22.97 -2.17
N LEU A 113 -6.01 -22.18 -1.64
CA LEU A 113 -4.65 -22.08 -2.15
C LEU A 113 -3.77 -23.28 -1.71
N LEU A 114 -2.54 -23.34 -2.23
CA LEU A 114 -1.51 -24.32 -1.87
C LEU A 114 -0.35 -23.66 -1.09
N PRO A 115 -0.52 -23.35 0.22
CA PRO A 115 0.50 -22.65 1.01
C PRO A 115 1.88 -23.33 1.03
N LEU A 116 1.92 -24.66 0.96
CA LEU A 116 3.18 -25.41 1.00
C LEU A 116 4.05 -25.12 -0.23
N GLU A 117 3.46 -25.18 -1.43
CA GLU A 117 4.16 -24.91 -2.70
C GLU A 117 4.57 -23.44 -2.76
N MET A 118 3.64 -22.53 -2.46
CA MET A 118 3.93 -21.10 -2.37
C MET A 118 5.12 -20.81 -1.45
N ALA A 119 5.16 -21.41 -0.26
CA ALA A 119 6.25 -21.22 0.69
C ALA A 119 7.56 -21.88 0.25
N ALA A 120 7.52 -22.96 -0.54
CA ALA A 120 8.71 -23.56 -1.12
C ALA A 120 9.37 -22.62 -2.15
N HIS A 121 8.58 -22.09 -3.09
CA HIS A 121 9.04 -21.13 -4.09
C HIS A 121 9.59 -19.84 -3.45
N ILE A 122 8.86 -19.27 -2.47
CA ILE A 122 9.32 -18.05 -1.78
C ILE A 122 10.64 -18.28 -1.05
N ARG A 123 10.82 -19.42 -0.38
CA ARG A 123 12.09 -19.74 0.31
C ARG A 123 13.24 -19.97 -0.65
N ALA A 124 12.96 -20.41 -1.88
CA ALA A 124 13.94 -20.52 -2.95
C ALA A 124 14.25 -19.15 -3.63
N GLY A 125 13.56 -18.08 -3.25
CA GLY A 125 13.68 -16.75 -3.88
C GLY A 125 12.92 -16.62 -5.21
N ASP A 126 12.18 -17.66 -5.62
CA ASP A 126 11.38 -17.71 -6.84
C ASP A 126 9.99 -17.10 -6.60
N LEU A 127 9.91 -15.77 -6.62
CA LEU A 127 8.64 -15.07 -6.43
C LEU A 127 7.68 -15.26 -7.61
N ASP A 128 8.20 -15.41 -8.83
CA ASP A 128 7.39 -15.57 -10.04
C ASP A 128 6.72 -16.95 -10.05
N GLY A 129 7.44 -18.00 -9.64
CA GLY A 129 6.86 -19.31 -9.38
C GLY A 129 5.80 -19.28 -8.28
N ALA A 130 6.02 -18.51 -7.21
CA ALA A 130 5.00 -18.33 -6.17
C ALA A 130 3.73 -17.63 -6.69
N VAL A 131 3.85 -16.68 -7.62
CA VAL A 131 2.71 -16.08 -8.33
C VAL A 131 2.00 -17.12 -9.20
N GLY A 132 2.74 -18.05 -9.82
CA GLY A 132 2.17 -19.21 -10.52
C GLY A 132 1.26 -20.08 -9.64
N TYR A 133 1.46 -20.07 -8.32
CA TYR A 133 0.60 -20.70 -7.32
C TYR A 133 -0.41 -19.74 -6.66
N SER A 134 -0.83 -18.68 -7.37
CA SER A 134 -1.85 -17.73 -6.91
C SER A 134 -1.48 -16.98 -5.62
N LEU A 135 -0.21 -16.63 -5.43
CA LEU A 135 0.22 -15.79 -4.29
C LEU A 135 -0.53 -14.44 -4.21
N SER A 136 -0.92 -13.88 -5.36
CA SER A 136 -1.71 -12.64 -5.44
C SER A 136 -3.08 -12.74 -4.76
N ASP A 137 -3.65 -13.95 -4.70
CA ASP A 137 -5.02 -14.18 -4.21
C ASP A 137 -5.03 -14.43 -2.69
N CYS A 138 -3.85 -14.52 -2.07
CA CYS A 138 -3.73 -14.71 -0.63
C CYS A 138 -4.19 -13.45 0.13
N ILE A 139 -5.26 -13.60 0.92
CA ILE A 139 -5.82 -12.52 1.78
C ILE A 139 -5.06 -12.30 3.11
N SER A 140 -3.92 -12.96 3.32
CA SER A 140 -3.10 -12.87 4.54
C SER A 140 -3.88 -13.12 5.85
N CYS A 141 -4.84 -14.05 5.85
CA CYS A 141 -5.72 -14.29 7.00
C CYS A 141 -5.07 -15.04 8.17
N GLY A 142 -3.87 -15.60 8.05
CA GLY A 142 -3.22 -16.30 9.18
C GLY A 142 -3.62 -17.76 9.39
N CYS A 143 -4.70 -18.26 8.78
CA CYS A 143 -5.24 -19.60 9.06
C CYS A 143 -4.21 -20.72 8.89
N CYS A 144 -3.41 -20.66 7.82
CA CYS A 144 -2.40 -21.67 7.51
C CYS A 144 -1.25 -21.70 8.53
N ALA A 145 -0.87 -20.56 9.11
CA ALA A 145 0.15 -20.47 10.15
C ALA A 145 -0.41 -20.94 11.50
N TYR A 146 -1.65 -20.56 11.82
CA TYR A 146 -2.31 -20.93 13.08
C TYR A 146 -2.50 -22.44 13.24
N VAL A 147 -2.92 -23.15 12.18
CA VAL A 147 -3.14 -24.61 12.24
C VAL A 147 -1.87 -25.45 12.05
N CYS A 148 -0.71 -24.80 11.85
CA CYS A 148 0.52 -25.52 11.57
C CYS A 148 1.08 -26.14 12.86
N PRO A 149 1.21 -27.48 12.96
CA PRO A 149 1.78 -28.12 14.15
C PRO A 149 3.28 -27.81 14.31
N SER A 150 3.96 -27.42 13.23
CA SER A 150 5.37 -27.01 13.23
C SER A 150 5.56 -25.50 13.45
N HIS A 151 4.49 -24.75 13.72
CA HIS A 151 4.52 -23.29 13.94
C HIS A 151 5.23 -22.49 12.84
N ILE A 152 5.14 -22.94 11.58
CA ILE A 152 5.79 -22.27 10.45
C ILE A 152 5.05 -20.95 10.16
N PRO A 153 5.74 -19.80 10.11
CA PRO A 153 5.13 -18.49 9.91
C PRO A 153 4.79 -18.23 8.43
N LEU A 154 3.98 -19.09 7.83
CA LEU A 154 3.63 -19.07 6.39
C LEU A 154 3.11 -17.71 5.92
N VAL A 155 2.26 -17.06 6.72
CA VAL A 155 1.67 -15.76 6.36
C VAL A 155 2.70 -14.64 6.34
N GLN A 156 3.76 -14.73 7.14
CA GLN A 156 4.86 -13.76 7.09
C GLN A 156 5.64 -13.91 5.79
N TYR A 157 5.90 -15.15 5.34
CA TYR A 157 6.53 -15.40 4.04
C TYR A 157 5.70 -14.85 2.88
N PHE A 158 4.38 -15.07 2.90
CA PHE A 158 3.49 -14.56 1.85
C PHE A 158 3.41 -13.03 1.84
N SER A 159 3.35 -12.42 3.03
CA SER A 159 3.29 -10.96 3.17
C SER A 159 4.60 -10.32 2.72
N HIS A 160 5.74 -10.93 3.05
CA HIS A 160 7.06 -10.54 2.55
C HIS A 160 7.13 -10.60 1.02
N ALA A 161 6.81 -11.76 0.43
CA ALA A 161 6.85 -11.96 -1.01
C ALA A 161 5.92 -11.00 -1.78
N ARG A 162 4.70 -10.78 -1.28
CA ARG A 162 3.78 -9.77 -1.84
C ARG A 162 4.33 -8.35 -1.72
N GLY A 163 4.98 -8.03 -0.60
CA GLY A 163 5.63 -6.75 -0.38
C GLY A 163 6.75 -6.50 -1.40
N GLU A 164 7.57 -7.51 -1.67
CA GLU A 164 8.64 -7.45 -2.67
C GLU A 164 8.08 -7.29 -4.10
N LEU A 165 7.07 -8.08 -4.47
CA LEU A 165 6.39 -7.95 -5.77
C LEU A 165 5.79 -6.55 -5.95
N SER A 166 5.13 -6.02 -4.92
CA SER A 166 4.59 -4.66 -4.94
C SER A 166 5.70 -3.60 -5.01
N ALA A 167 6.85 -3.81 -4.39
CA ALA A 167 8.00 -2.91 -4.48
C ALA A 167 8.58 -2.91 -5.90
N ARG A 168 8.75 -4.09 -6.52
CA ARG A 168 9.19 -4.25 -7.93
C ARG A 168 8.23 -3.52 -8.87
N GLU A 169 6.92 -3.71 -8.71
CA GLU A 169 5.92 -3.06 -9.55
C GLU A 169 5.94 -1.53 -9.38
N ARG A 170 6.00 -1.04 -8.15
CA ARG A 170 6.12 0.40 -7.87
C ARG A 170 7.39 1.00 -8.49
N ALA A 171 8.50 0.28 -8.49
CA ALA A 171 9.75 0.73 -9.12
C ALA A 171 9.63 0.79 -10.65
N ARG A 172 8.98 -0.21 -11.27
CA ARG A 172 8.68 -0.23 -12.69
C ARG A 172 7.84 0.98 -13.11
N LEU A 173 6.71 1.21 -12.42
CA LEU A 173 5.80 2.32 -12.70
C LEU A 173 6.49 3.69 -12.53
N ARG A 174 7.35 3.85 -11.52
CA ARG A 174 8.16 5.08 -11.34
C ARG A 174 9.11 5.30 -12.52
N THR A 175 9.76 4.24 -13.00
CA THR A 175 10.69 4.30 -14.12
C THR A 175 9.98 4.67 -15.41
N GLU A 176 8.82 4.05 -15.68
CA GLU A 176 7.98 4.35 -16.83
C GLU A 176 7.46 5.79 -16.80
N ALA A 177 7.01 6.27 -15.64
CA ALA A 177 6.60 7.66 -15.46
C ALA A 177 7.77 8.64 -15.73
N GLY A 178 8.97 8.32 -15.26
CA GLY A 178 10.18 9.10 -15.52
C GLY A 178 10.53 9.18 -17.01
N LYS A 179 10.44 8.04 -17.73
CA LYS A 179 10.65 8.00 -19.20
C LYS A 179 9.66 8.88 -19.94
N ARG A 180 8.36 8.77 -19.61
CA ARG A 180 7.30 9.60 -20.21
C ARG A 180 7.54 11.10 -20.00
N LEU A 181 7.97 11.50 -18.80
CA LEU A 181 8.29 12.90 -18.50
C LEU A 181 9.52 13.39 -19.29
N ALA A 182 10.54 12.56 -19.47
CA ALA A 182 11.73 12.89 -20.24
C ALA A 182 11.42 13.05 -21.75
N GLU A 183 10.63 12.14 -22.32
CA GLU A 183 10.15 12.20 -23.71
C GLU A 183 9.33 13.48 -23.95
N ALA A 184 8.40 13.80 -23.04
CA ALA A 184 7.60 15.02 -23.13
C ALA A 184 8.47 16.30 -23.08
N ARG A 185 9.55 16.29 -22.29
CA ARG A 185 10.50 17.41 -22.21
C ARG A 185 11.32 17.56 -23.50
N LEU A 186 11.82 16.46 -24.06
CA LEU A 186 12.56 16.46 -25.33
C LEU A 186 11.68 17.01 -26.46
N ALA A 187 10.44 16.51 -26.57
CA ALA A 187 9.49 16.99 -27.57
C ALA A 187 9.19 18.50 -27.45
N ARG A 188 9.16 19.05 -26.22
CA ARG A 188 8.99 20.50 -26.01
C ARG A 188 10.21 21.29 -26.49
N LEU A 189 11.42 20.85 -26.14
CA LEU A 189 12.66 21.51 -26.54
C LEU A 189 12.84 21.50 -28.07
N GLU A 190 12.47 20.42 -28.74
CA GLU A 190 12.49 20.33 -30.20
C GLU A 190 11.51 21.28 -30.86
N ARG A 191 10.29 21.45 -30.31
CA ARG A 191 9.33 22.46 -30.80
C ARG A 191 9.89 23.87 -30.64
N ASP A 192 10.36 24.22 -29.44
CA ASP A 192 10.93 25.53 -29.17
C ASP A 192 12.17 25.82 -30.06
N ALA A 193 12.99 24.79 -30.37
CA ALA A 193 14.14 24.92 -31.26
C ALA A 193 13.73 25.13 -32.73
N ARG A 194 12.71 24.43 -33.21
CA ARG A 194 12.15 24.61 -34.56
C ARG A 194 11.57 26.01 -34.74
N GLU A 195 10.77 26.48 -33.78
CA GLU A 195 10.21 27.83 -33.79
C GLU A 195 11.32 28.91 -33.80
N LYS A 196 12.36 28.74 -32.97
CA LYS A 196 13.51 29.66 -32.97
C LYS A 196 14.30 29.61 -34.28
N ALA A 197 14.47 28.44 -34.88
CA ALA A 197 15.16 28.29 -36.16
C ALA A 197 14.36 28.94 -37.31
N GLU A 198 13.05 28.79 -37.33
CA GLU A 198 12.14 29.42 -38.30
C GLU A 198 12.16 30.95 -38.17
N VAL A 199 12.07 31.48 -36.94
CA VAL A 199 12.17 32.92 -36.67
C VAL A 199 13.55 33.46 -37.06
N ALA A 200 14.63 32.74 -36.77
CA ALA A 200 15.99 33.12 -37.16
C ALA A 200 16.18 33.09 -38.69
N ALA A 201 15.63 32.08 -39.38
CA ALA A 201 15.65 31.98 -40.83
C ALA A 201 14.88 33.13 -41.50
N ARG A 202 13.69 33.46 -40.98
CA ARG A 202 12.89 34.61 -41.44
C ARG A 202 13.63 35.93 -41.23
N ARG A 203 14.20 36.16 -40.05
CA ARG A 203 15.03 37.35 -39.76
C ARG A 203 16.27 37.43 -40.65
N LYS A 204 16.90 36.29 -40.96
CA LYS A 204 18.05 36.23 -41.87
C LYS A 204 17.62 36.59 -43.29
N ALA A 205 16.52 36.02 -43.81
CA ALA A 205 15.97 36.33 -45.13
C ALA A 205 15.56 37.81 -45.27
N GLU A 206 14.92 38.39 -44.25
CA GLU A 206 14.60 39.83 -44.21
C GLU A 206 15.87 40.70 -44.23
N ARG A 207 16.94 40.29 -43.52
CA ARG A 207 18.25 40.99 -43.57
C ARG A 207 18.97 40.86 -44.91
N THR A 208 18.93 39.70 -45.58
CA THR A 208 19.52 39.55 -46.93
C THR A 208 18.75 40.36 -47.97
N ALA A 209 17.42 40.39 -47.89
CA ALA A 209 16.58 41.23 -48.76
C ALA A 209 16.81 42.73 -48.52
N ALA A 210 17.02 43.16 -47.28
CA ALA A 210 17.39 44.55 -46.96
C ALA A 210 18.78 44.93 -47.51
N LYS A 211 19.77 44.03 -47.41
CA LYS A 211 21.11 44.22 -48.01
C LYS A 211 21.10 44.23 -49.54
N ALA A 212 20.22 43.46 -50.18
CA ALA A 212 20.03 43.49 -51.63
C ALA A 212 19.36 44.80 -52.08
N ARG A 213 18.45 45.37 -51.29
CA ARG A 213 17.83 46.69 -51.55
C ARG A 213 18.78 47.87 -51.34
N SER A 214 19.82 47.74 -50.51
CA SER A 214 20.86 48.77 -50.34
C SER A 214 22.02 48.68 -51.34
N GLY A 215 21.98 47.74 -52.29
CA GLY A 215 23.03 47.50 -53.29
C GLY A 215 22.80 48.15 -54.67
N THR A 216 21.69 48.85 -54.88
CA THR A 216 21.34 49.47 -56.17
C THR A 216 21.09 50.98 -56.02
N VAL A 217 22.13 51.76 -55.71
CA VAL A 217 22.23 53.19 -56.10
C VAL A 217 23.70 53.57 -56.27
N LYS A 218 24.16 53.68 -57.53
CA LYS A 218 25.04 54.77 -57.98
C LYS A 218 24.94 54.90 -59.51
N PRO A 219 24.27 55.93 -60.05
CA PRO A 219 24.38 56.37 -61.45
C PRO A 219 25.65 57.21 -61.66
N GLU A 220 26.01 57.34 -62.93
CA GLU A 220 27.12 58.09 -63.54
C GLU A 220 27.03 59.64 -63.38
N GLU A 221 28.15 60.31 -63.72
CA GLU A 221 28.50 61.77 -63.86
C GLU A 221 29.65 62.18 -62.91
N GLU A 222 30.74 62.87 -63.28
CA GLU A 222 31.00 63.94 -64.28
C GLU A 222 32.54 64.16 -64.45
N THR A 223 32.98 64.58 -65.66
CA THR A 223 34.11 65.49 -66.04
C THR A 223 35.48 65.38 -65.34
N THR A 224 36.65 65.23 -65.98
CA THR A 224 37.29 66.06 -67.04
C THR A 224 38.55 65.33 -67.51
#